data_AF-A0ABD5XWR3-F1
#
_entry.id   AF-A0ABD5XWR3-F1
#
_cell.length_a   1.000
_cell.length_b   1.000
_cell.length_c   1.000
_cell.angle_alpha   90.00
_cell.angle_beta   90.00
_cell.angle_gamma   90.00
#
_symmetry.space_group_name_H-M   'P 1'
#
loop_
_entity.id
_entity.type
_entity.pdbx_description
1 polymer ?
#
loop_
_entity_poly.entity_id
_entity_poly.type
_entity_poly.pdbx_seq_one_letter_code
_entity_poly.pdbx_strand_id
1 'polypeptide(L)'
;MSSVEDAAPKPRAHGASVANVLNDLAPSDADAPAGQRDTLYADAVRYWRENVESHENEPYPATEFDAEWLPETAGEWVLLVKSSGWKAGTGYGDDYSQYYEQHIMLRERVETDDGVELRKPPLALHVEVMPQYRDLVFKSGDPLECPYGEGTRVVCWTTWAESGSEVERRMYDAIRAVYGDDVLGVARDRNPDSRRVQKAEAHYRFDRDKKGAVVETVEQSKDLVAWGGNSEIDAHQKRVQEGWLEARVESDRWDLLGFADVNFATEVKIYEIPNWHKRPASDPHAHPKIEASFAGADGKLPHVSEWDDAMDHLRTVVATHAHWAGVERADLVSDDFFDGAGAAEWTYHRPTGRREHLRQRYQEVATEVYREALKDSTVAVYDILRVIATETGATYDMLEDRTGLARSTIRYHVARLAREGVVKRLGNPVLVVFVSRDLLERSREILDRARPGRTADDMREDAEDRREDREARDTPSETDEDSDAATDDEAAPQRDEFVYLGDVPETIRDAAVAVYDGRLGDEDVRIRERRLREAPG
;
A
#
# COMPACT_ATOMS: atom_id res chain seq x y z
N MET A 1 -10.80 -25.15 -8.75
CA MET A 1 -10.68 -23.75 -9.23
C MET A 1 -10.54 -23.78 -10.74
N SER A 2 -11.23 -22.89 -11.47
CA SER A 2 -11.07 -22.76 -12.92
C SER A 2 -10.08 -21.64 -13.23
N SER A 3 -8.95 -21.99 -13.82
CA SER A 3 -8.03 -21.04 -14.44
C SER A 3 -8.01 -21.24 -15.95
N VAL A 4 -7.56 -20.23 -16.68
CA VAL A 4 -7.31 -20.31 -18.12
C VAL A 4 -5.88 -19.89 -18.38
N GLU A 5 -5.25 -20.52 -19.36
CA GLU A 5 -3.96 -20.08 -19.87
C GLU A 5 -4.15 -18.71 -20.56
N ASP A 6 -3.28 -17.77 -20.21
CA ASP A 6 -3.26 -16.40 -20.73
C ASP A 6 -1.81 -15.97 -21.00
N ALA A 7 -1.63 -14.91 -21.76
CA ALA A 7 -0.31 -14.39 -22.10
C ALA A 7 -0.25 -12.87 -21.93
N ALA A 8 0.80 -12.39 -21.29
CA ALA A 8 1.04 -10.97 -21.08
C ALA A 8 2.56 -10.67 -21.09
N PRO A 9 2.97 -9.40 -21.29
CA PRO A 9 4.36 -9.00 -21.08
C PRO A 9 4.81 -9.37 -19.66
N LYS A 10 5.97 -9.97 -19.43
CA LYS A 10 6.33 -10.51 -18.10
C LYS A 10 6.52 -9.38 -17.07
N PRO A 11 5.83 -9.39 -15.91
CA PRO A 11 6.09 -8.42 -14.85
C PRO A 11 7.51 -8.56 -14.32
N ARG A 12 8.16 -7.41 -14.08
CA ARG A 12 9.58 -7.32 -13.74
C ARG A 12 9.79 -7.45 -12.23
N ALA A 13 10.84 -8.18 -11.82
CA ALA A 13 11.24 -8.20 -10.42
C ALA A 13 11.70 -6.81 -9.97
N HIS A 14 11.35 -6.40 -8.75
CA HIS A 14 11.77 -5.12 -8.18
C HIS A 14 12.48 -5.34 -6.84
N GLY A 15 11.87 -5.02 -5.69
CA GLY A 15 12.48 -5.27 -4.38
C GLY A 15 12.66 -6.75 -4.09
N ALA A 16 13.86 -7.12 -3.66
CA ALA A 16 14.27 -8.48 -3.36
C ALA A 16 15.04 -8.51 -2.04
N SER A 17 14.83 -9.54 -1.22
CA SER A 17 15.65 -9.77 -0.04
C SER A 17 15.76 -11.24 0.35
N VAL A 18 16.98 -11.64 0.70
CA VAL A 18 17.33 -12.99 1.14
C VAL A 18 18.13 -12.91 2.43
N ALA A 19 17.75 -13.74 3.40
CA ALA A 19 18.48 -13.97 4.63
C ALA A 19 19.25 -15.29 4.58
N ASN A 20 20.39 -15.32 5.26
CA ASN A 20 21.20 -16.49 5.52
C ASN A 20 21.72 -16.48 6.95
N VAL A 21 22.03 -17.67 7.48
CA VAL A 21 22.75 -17.87 8.72
C VAL A 21 24.02 -18.66 8.42
N LEU A 22 25.13 -18.11 8.90
CA LEU A 22 26.46 -18.73 8.89
C LEU A 22 26.69 -19.29 10.30
N ASN A 23 26.87 -20.60 10.41
CA ASN A 23 27.22 -21.30 11.64
C ASN A 23 28.71 -21.18 11.94
N ASP A 24 29.22 -19.94 11.96
CA ASP A 24 30.64 -19.63 12.09
C ASP A 24 31.11 -19.42 13.55
N LEU A 25 30.22 -19.60 14.53
CA LEU A 25 30.55 -19.62 15.97
C LEU A 25 30.92 -21.01 16.48
N ALA A 26 30.29 -22.05 15.91
CA ALA A 26 30.59 -23.43 16.27
C ALA A 26 31.88 -23.86 15.58
N PRO A 27 32.72 -24.70 16.21
CA PRO A 27 33.77 -25.36 15.47
C PRO A 27 33.07 -26.26 14.44
N SER A 28 33.14 -25.89 13.16
CA SER A 28 33.09 -26.89 12.08
C SER A 28 34.30 -27.84 12.12
N ASP A 29 35.12 -27.69 13.16
CA ASP A 29 36.43 -28.26 13.36
C ASP A 29 36.33 -29.40 14.38
N ALA A 30 35.76 -30.52 13.97
CA ALA A 30 36.23 -31.77 14.56
C ALA A 30 37.74 -31.96 14.29
N ASP A 31 38.32 -31.23 13.33
CA ASP A 31 39.71 -31.39 12.88
C ASP A 31 40.54 -30.11 12.63
N ALA A 32 40.03 -28.87 12.74
CA ALA A 32 40.88 -27.69 12.53
C ALA A 32 41.52 -27.13 13.83
N PRO A 33 42.78 -26.68 13.78
CA PRO A 33 43.46 -26.09 14.93
C PRO A 33 42.77 -24.79 15.37
N ALA A 34 42.65 -24.59 16.68
CA ALA A 34 42.17 -23.34 17.26
C ALA A 34 42.99 -22.13 16.73
N GLY A 35 42.31 -21.20 16.05
CA GLY A 35 42.87 -19.90 15.65
C GLY A 35 42.96 -19.58 14.14
N GLN A 36 42.14 -20.14 13.25
CA GLN A 36 42.25 -19.87 11.81
C GLN A 36 41.29 -18.82 11.22
N ARG A 37 40.14 -18.50 11.84
CA ARG A 37 39.25 -17.39 11.42
C ARG A 37 38.19 -17.08 12.49
N ASP A 38 37.90 -15.81 12.73
CA ASP A 38 36.81 -15.36 13.61
C ASP A 38 35.45 -15.39 12.89
N THR A 39 34.32 -15.25 13.61
CA THR A 39 32.99 -15.11 12.98
C THR A 39 32.97 -13.89 12.04
N LEU A 40 32.19 -13.93 10.96
CA LEU A 40 31.99 -12.79 10.07
C LEU A 40 31.55 -11.53 10.85
N TYR A 41 30.67 -11.71 11.85
CA TYR A 41 30.26 -10.60 12.71
C TYR A 41 31.44 -9.97 13.48
N ALA A 42 32.33 -10.79 14.05
CA ALA A 42 33.50 -10.30 14.76
C ALA A 42 34.48 -9.57 13.83
N ASP A 43 34.69 -10.06 12.60
CA ASP A 43 35.47 -9.37 11.58
C ASP A 43 34.84 -8.02 11.20
N ALA A 44 33.51 -7.96 11.05
CA ALA A 44 32.79 -6.73 10.76
C ALA A 44 32.94 -5.69 11.90
N VAL A 45 32.85 -6.13 13.16
CA VAL A 45 33.09 -5.25 14.33
C VAL A 45 34.55 -4.80 14.41
N ARG A 46 35.51 -5.68 14.09
CA ARG A 46 36.93 -5.34 14.05
C ARG A 46 37.19 -4.27 12.97
N TYR A 47 36.67 -4.49 11.76
CA TYR A 47 36.74 -3.52 10.67
C TYR A 47 36.19 -2.16 11.10
N TRP A 48 35.01 -2.13 11.73
CA TRP A 48 34.41 -0.90 12.22
C TRP A 48 35.31 -0.16 13.21
N ARG A 49 35.89 -0.88 14.19
CA ARG A 49 36.79 -0.28 15.20
C ARG A 49 38.08 0.26 14.60
N GLU A 50 38.62 -0.42 13.59
CA GLU A 50 39.90 -0.06 12.97
C GLU A 50 39.79 1.06 11.93
N ASN A 51 38.65 1.16 11.23
CA ASN A 51 38.50 2.08 10.09
C ASN A 51 37.48 3.20 10.32
N VAL A 52 36.39 2.93 11.05
CA VAL A 52 35.31 3.90 11.30
C VAL A 52 35.54 4.63 12.62
N GLU A 53 35.84 3.88 13.68
CA GLU A 53 36.16 4.31 15.06
C GLU A 53 35.02 5.04 15.80
N SER A 54 34.26 5.90 15.11
CA SER A 54 33.20 6.76 15.67
C SER A 54 31.99 6.83 14.75
N HIS A 55 30.79 6.88 15.35
CA HIS A 55 29.54 7.10 14.61
C HIS A 55 29.49 8.45 13.87
N GLU A 56 30.31 9.43 14.25
CA GLU A 56 30.41 10.72 13.54
C GLU A 56 31.04 10.57 12.15
N ASN A 57 31.78 9.48 11.91
CA ASN A 57 32.40 9.16 10.63
C ASN A 57 31.48 8.30 9.74
N GLU A 58 30.27 7.97 10.21
CA GLU A 58 29.31 7.17 9.47
C GLU A 58 28.38 8.04 8.58
N PRO A 59 27.99 7.55 7.38
CA PRO A 59 28.44 6.31 6.75
C PRO A 59 29.86 6.45 6.17
N TYR A 60 30.74 5.49 6.48
CA TYR A 60 32.15 5.49 6.07
C TYR A 60 32.33 4.87 4.68
N PRO A 61 33.01 5.53 3.73
CA PRO A 61 33.31 4.96 2.41
C PRO A 61 34.40 3.89 2.52
N ALA A 62 33.99 2.63 2.60
CA ALA A 62 34.86 1.50 2.89
C ALA A 62 35.78 1.13 1.73
N THR A 63 35.22 1.03 0.52
CA THR A 63 35.98 0.68 -0.69
C THR A 63 35.23 1.10 -1.95
N GLU A 64 35.99 1.38 -3.00
CA GLU A 64 35.50 1.33 -4.38
C GLU A 64 35.08 -0.11 -4.69
N PHE A 65 34.04 -0.28 -5.50
CA PHE A 65 33.39 -1.57 -5.69
C PHE A 65 33.08 -1.81 -7.15
N ASP A 66 33.68 -2.85 -7.71
CA ASP A 66 33.39 -3.30 -9.07
C ASP A 66 32.84 -4.73 -9.02
N ALA A 67 31.77 -4.95 -9.78
CA ALA A 67 31.14 -6.24 -9.91
C ALA A 67 30.40 -6.31 -11.25
N GLU A 68 30.45 -7.48 -11.90
CA GLU A 68 29.87 -7.74 -13.23
C GLU A 68 28.38 -7.36 -13.35
N TRP A 69 27.65 -7.42 -12.23
CA TRP A 69 26.21 -7.17 -12.21
C TRP A 69 25.83 -5.71 -11.96
N LEU A 70 26.79 -4.82 -11.72
CA LEU A 70 26.54 -3.40 -11.57
C LEU A 70 26.24 -2.77 -12.94
N PRO A 71 25.27 -1.85 -13.01
CA PRO A 71 25.04 -1.10 -14.24
C PRO A 71 26.21 -0.16 -14.53
N GLU A 72 26.36 0.21 -15.80
CA GLU A 72 27.29 1.26 -16.19
C GLU A 72 26.95 2.58 -15.48
N THR A 73 27.99 3.32 -15.10
CA THR A 73 27.88 4.60 -14.41
C THR A 73 28.92 5.57 -15.00
N ALA A 74 28.60 6.87 -14.97
CA ALA A 74 29.56 7.92 -15.28
C ALA A 74 30.45 8.30 -14.08
N GLY A 75 30.06 7.88 -12.87
CA GLY A 75 30.83 8.02 -11.65
C GLY A 75 31.50 6.71 -11.27
N GLU A 76 31.48 6.41 -9.97
CA GLU A 76 32.11 5.23 -9.41
C GLU A 76 31.26 4.59 -8.33
N TRP A 77 31.22 3.27 -8.31
CA TRP A 77 30.51 2.51 -7.29
C TRP A 77 31.35 2.42 -6.02
N VAL A 78 30.74 2.76 -4.88
CA VAL A 78 31.39 2.72 -3.56
C VAL A 78 30.49 2.00 -2.56
N LEU A 79 31.08 1.14 -1.74
CA LEU A 79 30.42 0.53 -0.60
C LEU A 79 30.65 1.36 0.65
N LEU A 80 29.57 1.71 1.34
CA LEU A 80 29.58 2.43 2.59
C LEU A 80 29.31 1.48 3.75
N VAL A 81 30.02 1.68 4.87
CA VAL A 81 29.80 0.96 6.13
C VAL A 81 29.18 1.89 7.17
N LYS A 82 28.20 1.39 7.90
CA LYS A 82 27.71 1.99 9.14
C LYS A 82 27.27 0.91 10.11
N SER A 83 27.02 1.29 11.36
CA SER A 83 26.47 0.41 12.38
C SER A 83 25.17 0.99 12.95
N SER A 84 24.35 0.14 13.54
CA SER A 84 23.19 0.58 14.32
C SER A 84 22.87 -0.40 15.44
N GLY A 85 22.10 0.05 16.44
CA GLY A 85 21.79 -0.79 17.60
C GLY A 85 20.95 -2.00 17.22
N TRP A 86 21.42 -3.21 17.55
CA TRP A 86 20.72 -4.46 17.28
C TRP A 86 19.65 -4.75 18.33
N LYS A 87 18.56 -5.44 17.96
CA LYS A 87 17.44 -5.73 18.87
C LYS A 87 17.77 -6.60 20.09
N ALA A 88 18.95 -7.23 20.11
CA ALA A 88 19.38 -8.12 21.19
C ALA A 88 20.77 -7.74 21.72
N GLY A 89 21.04 -8.14 22.95
CA GLY A 89 22.24 -7.81 23.70
C GLY A 89 22.54 -8.85 24.78
N THR A 90 23.35 -8.49 25.76
CA THR A 90 23.65 -9.32 26.94
C THR A 90 23.32 -8.56 28.23
N GLY A 91 23.02 -9.27 29.31
CA GLY A 91 22.61 -8.66 30.60
C GLY A 91 21.09 -8.48 30.73
N TYR A 92 20.63 -8.03 31.89
CA TYR A 92 19.21 -7.90 32.27
C TYR A 92 18.92 -6.61 33.07
N GLY A 93 17.94 -5.83 32.65
CA GLY A 93 17.58 -4.60 33.35
C GLY A 93 18.68 -3.55 33.25
N ASP A 94 19.29 -3.16 34.37
CA ASP A 94 20.23 -2.03 34.44
C ASP A 94 21.63 -2.35 33.88
N ASP A 95 22.03 -3.63 33.75
CA ASP A 95 23.30 -4.06 33.16
C ASP A 95 23.18 -4.50 31.69
N TYR A 96 22.02 -4.26 31.06
CA TYR A 96 21.78 -4.60 29.66
C TYR A 96 22.70 -3.80 28.72
N SER A 97 23.48 -4.52 27.92
CA SER A 97 24.33 -3.96 26.86
C SER A 97 23.88 -4.48 25.50
N GLN A 98 23.47 -3.55 24.64
CA GLN A 98 23.03 -3.83 23.28
C GLN A 98 24.23 -4.21 22.37
N TYR A 99 24.03 -5.15 21.45
CA TYR A 99 24.96 -5.35 20.35
C TYR A 99 24.66 -4.37 19.21
N TYR A 100 25.56 -4.25 18.24
CA TYR A 100 25.36 -3.41 17.06
C TYR A 100 25.35 -4.26 15.80
N GLU A 101 24.37 -4.10 14.93
CA GLU A 101 24.41 -4.67 13.58
C GLU A 101 25.26 -3.80 12.66
N GLN A 102 25.91 -4.43 11.68
CA GLN A 102 26.74 -3.74 10.69
C GLN A 102 26.02 -3.72 9.34
N HIS A 103 26.11 -2.61 8.64
CA HIS A 103 25.45 -2.40 7.36
C HIS A 103 26.47 -2.04 6.27
N ILE A 104 26.34 -2.68 5.11
CA ILE A 104 27.08 -2.35 3.89
C ILE A 104 26.07 -1.82 2.87
N MET A 105 26.30 -0.65 2.28
CA MET A 105 25.36 0.02 1.37
C MET A 105 26.05 0.48 0.10
N LEU A 106 25.44 0.26 -1.06
CA LEU A 106 25.95 0.76 -2.34
C LEU A 106 25.58 2.22 -2.60
N ARG A 107 26.55 3.02 -3.06
CA ARG A 107 26.35 4.39 -3.56
C ARG A 107 27.12 4.64 -4.85
N GLU A 108 26.62 5.56 -5.65
CA GLU A 108 27.35 6.15 -6.76
C GLU A 108 28.10 7.39 -6.23
N ARG A 109 29.42 7.40 -6.34
CA ARG A 109 30.28 8.55 -6.10
C ARG A 109 30.41 9.33 -7.40
N VAL A 110 29.92 10.57 -7.41
CA VAL A 110 29.96 11.44 -8.58
C VAL A 110 30.67 12.74 -8.23
N GLU A 111 31.61 13.17 -9.09
CA GLU A 111 32.20 14.49 -9.00
C GLU A 111 31.24 15.55 -9.57
N THR A 112 30.96 16.58 -8.78
CA THR A 112 30.12 17.72 -9.16
C THR A 112 30.90 19.02 -8.97
N ASP A 113 30.38 20.12 -9.51
CA ASP A 113 30.97 21.46 -9.34
C ASP A 113 31.07 21.87 -7.85
N ASP A 114 30.18 21.34 -6.99
CA ASP A 114 30.13 21.59 -5.55
C ASP A 114 30.94 20.56 -4.72
N GLY A 115 31.62 19.62 -5.38
CA GLY A 115 32.43 18.57 -4.75
C GLY A 115 31.90 17.16 -5.00
N VAL A 116 32.35 16.20 -4.18
CA VAL A 116 31.98 14.78 -4.30
C VAL A 116 30.62 14.53 -3.66
N GLU A 117 29.69 13.96 -4.43
CA GLU A 117 28.35 13.58 -3.97
C GLU A 117 28.19 12.04 -3.95
N LEU A 118 27.53 11.51 -2.92
CA LEU A 118 27.18 10.08 -2.81
C LEU A 118 25.68 9.89 -3.08
N ARG A 119 25.34 9.48 -4.30
CA ARG A 119 23.96 9.32 -4.76
C ARG A 119 23.43 7.92 -4.55
N LYS A 120 22.12 7.82 -4.32
CA LYS A 120 21.45 6.51 -4.25
C LYS A 120 21.35 5.93 -5.66
N PRO A 121 21.86 4.71 -5.90
CA PRO A 121 21.75 4.06 -7.19
C PRO A 121 20.32 3.66 -7.55
N PRO A 122 20.00 3.54 -8.85
CA PRO A 122 18.79 2.86 -9.32
C PRO A 122 18.75 1.36 -8.94
N LEU A 123 19.92 0.71 -8.89
CA LEU A 123 20.11 -0.63 -8.31
C LEU A 123 20.52 -0.51 -6.85
N ALA A 124 19.60 -0.75 -5.92
CA ALA A 124 19.89 -0.70 -4.50
C ALA A 124 20.61 -1.97 -4.03
N LEU A 125 21.54 -1.81 -3.09
CA LEU A 125 22.13 -2.90 -2.32
C LEU A 125 22.32 -2.43 -0.88
N HIS A 126 21.84 -3.25 0.05
CA HIS A 126 22.03 -3.07 1.48
C HIS A 126 22.17 -4.44 2.14
N VAL A 127 23.35 -4.72 2.70
CA VAL A 127 23.63 -5.96 3.44
C VAL A 127 23.70 -5.63 4.92
N GLU A 128 23.08 -6.47 5.74
CA GLU A 128 23.06 -6.39 7.19
C GLU A 128 23.78 -7.61 7.76
N VAL A 129 24.70 -7.40 8.69
CA VAL A 129 25.49 -8.43 9.37
C VAL A 129 25.21 -8.35 10.87
N MET A 130 24.58 -9.40 11.41
CA MET A 130 24.03 -9.43 12.77
C MET A 130 24.57 -10.63 13.56
N PRO A 131 24.75 -10.50 14.87
CA PRO A 131 25.16 -11.61 15.73
C PRO A 131 23.98 -12.54 16.03
N GLN A 132 24.24 -13.84 16.08
CA GLN A 132 23.33 -14.88 16.58
C GLN A 132 24.05 -15.75 17.60
N TYR A 133 24.19 -15.25 18.83
CA TYR A 133 24.82 -15.99 19.92
C TYR A 133 23.76 -16.47 20.92
N ARG A 134 24.01 -17.64 21.53
CA ARG A 134 23.06 -18.30 22.43
C ARG A 134 22.63 -17.45 23.62
N ASP A 135 23.55 -16.63 24.12
CA ASP A 135 23.37 -15.84 25.34
C ASP A 135 22.78 -14.46 25.05
N LEU A 136 22.36 -14.20 23.79
CA LEU A 136 21.69 -12.95 23.44
C LEU A 136 20.26 -12.93 23.97
N VAL A 137 19.88 -11.81 24.56
CA VAL A 137 18.55 -11.53 25.08
C VAL A 137 18.00 -10.23 24.51
N PHE A 138 16.68 -10.18 24.35
CA PHE A 138 15.98 -8.93 24.09
C PHE A 138 16.05 -8.02 25.32
N LYS A 139 15.76 -6.73 25.14
CA LYS A 139 15.67 -5.78 26.26
C LYS A 139 14.61 -6.19 27.31
N SER A 140 13.62 -6.99 26.93
CA SER A 140 12.63 -7.59 27.84
C SER A 140 13.22 -8.67 28.76
N GLY A 141 14.42 -9.19 28.45
CA GLY A 141 15.03 -10.34 29.09
C GLY A 141 14.71 -11.69 28.41
N ASP A 142 13.83 -11.70 27.40
CA ASP A 142 13.52 -12.92 26.67
C ASP A 142 14.73 -13.39 25.83
N PRO A 143 15.03 -14.70 25.78
CA PRO A 143 16.12 -15.22 24.96
C PRO A 143 15.90 -14.99 23.46
N LEU A 144 16.97 -14.70 22.72
CA LEU A 144 16.95 -14.65 21.26
C LEU A 144 16.96 -16.07 20.69
N GLU A 145 15.87 -16.48 20.05
CA GLU A 145 15.84 -17.76 19.33
C GLU A 145 16.72 -17.73 18.07
N CYS A 146 17.60 -18.72 17.94
CA CYS A 146 18.49 -18.91 16.80
C CYS A 146 18.13 -20.22 16.06
N PRO A 147 16.98 -20.28 15.34
CA PRO A 147 16.43 -21.53 14.82
C PRO A 147 17.26 -22.21 13.72
N TYR A 148 18.25 -21.49 13.17
CA TYR A 148 19.14 -22.00 12.12
C TYR A 148 20.60 -22.11 12.58
N GLY A 149 20.85 -22.09 13.89
CA GLY A 149 22.20 -22.19 14.46
C GLY A 149 22.78 -20.84 14.89
N GLU A 150 23.99 -20.91 15.45
CA GLU A 150 24.69 -19.80 16.10
C GLU A 150 25.88 -19.33 15.26
N GLY A 151 26.14 -18.02 15.26
CA GLY A 151 27.15 -17.39 14.40
C GLY A 151 26.70 -16.04 13.90
N THR A 152 26.67 -15.90 12.58
CA THR A 152 26.37 -14.64 11.92
C THR A 152 25.14 -14.77 11.04
N ARG A 153 24.12 -13.94 11.30
CA ARG A 153 23.00 -13.77 10.38
C ARG A 153 23.34 -12.66 9.39
N VAL A 154 23.12 -12.93 8.11
CA VAL A 154 23.25 -11.92 7.05
C VAL A 154 21.94 -11.76 6.30
N VAL A 155 21.56 -10.53 6.00
CA VAL A 155 20.37 -10.21 5.19
C VAL A 155 20.79 -9.26 4.09
N CYS A 156 20.40 -9.53 2.86
CA CYS A 156 20.66 -8.65 1.72
C CYS A 156 19.35 -8.15 1.14
N TRP A 157 19.22 -6.83 1.08
CA TRP A 157 18.15 -6.12 0.40
C TRP A 157 18.70 -5.55 -0.91
N THR A 158 18.05 -5.85 -2.02
CA THR A 158 18.46 -5.36 -3.33
C THR A 158 17.27 -5.11 -4.25
N THR A 159 17.47 -4.48 -5.40
CA THR A 159 16.44 -4.32 -6.44
C THR A 159 16.83 -5.03 -7.74
N TRP A 160 15.82 -5.42 -8.53
CA TRP A 160 15.97 -5.96 -9.88
C TRP A 160 16.66 -7.34 -9.96
N ALA A 161 16.73 -8.07 -8.85
CA ALA A 161 17.23 -9.46 -8.87
C ALA A 161 16.13 -10.40 -9.36
N GLU A 162 16.44 -11.23 -10.36
CA GLU A 162 15.49 -12.17 -10.97
C GLU A 162 15.53 -13.55 -10.30
N SER A 163 16.56 -13.84 -9.51
CA SER A 163 16.70 -15.08 -8.74
C SER A 163 17.20 -14.83 -7.32
N GLY A 164 16.83 -15.70 -6.38
CA GLY A 164 17.37 -15.63 -5.02
C GLY A 164 18.89 -15.87 -4.97
N SER A 165 19.44 -16.67 -5.89
CA SER A 165 20.89 -16.87 -6.03
C SER A 165 21.62 -15.60 -6.45
N GLU A 166 20.97 -14.74 -7.24
CA GLU A 166 21.53 -13.43 -7.61
C GLU A 166 21.61 -12.51 -6.39
N VAL A 167 20.58 -12.48 -5.53
CA VAL A 167 20.61 -11.75 -4.25
C VAL A 167 21.76 -12.24 -3.36
N GLU A 168 21.92 -13.56 -3.25
CA GLU A 168 23.02 -14.18 -2.50
C GLU A 168 24.40 -13.81 -3.07
N ARG A 169 24.56 -13.82 -4.41
CA ARG A 169 25.81 -13.39 -5.06
C ARG A 169 26.16 -11.96 -4.69
N ARG A 170 25.23 -11.02 -4.89
CA ARG A 170 25.44 -9.59 -4.57
C ARG A 170 25.80 -9.36 -3.10
N MET A 171 25.14 -10.12 -2.20
CA MET A 171 25.44 -10.10 -0.77
C MET A 171 26.88 -10.51 -0.45
N TYR A 172 27.32 -11.62 -1.03
CA TYR A 172 28.65 -12.16 -0.77
C TYR A 172 29.76 -11.33 -1.41
N ASP A 173 29.52 -10.79 -2.60
CA ASP A 173 30.46 -9.88 -3.27
C ASP A 173 30.71 -8.63 -2.42
N ALA A 174 29.65 -8.02 -1.88
CA ALA A 174 29.78 -6.85 -1.02
C ALA A 174 30.48 -7.15 0.31
N ILE A 175 30.18 -8.30 0.93
CA ILE A 175 30.86 -8.74 2.16
C ILE A 175 32.36 -8.92 1.92
N ARG A 176 32.74 -9.60 0.83
CA ARG A 176 34.16 -9.84 0.51
C ARG A 176 34.89 -8.57 0.14
N ALA A 177 34.24 -7.66 -0.58
CA ALA A 177 34.84 -6.38 -0.94
C ALA A 177 35.18 -5.53 0.30
N VAL A 178 34.32 -5.52 1.32
CA VAL A 178 34.55 -4.70 2.53
C VAL A 178 35.48 -5.39 3.52
N TYR A 179 35.26 -6.68 3.81
CA TYR A 179 35.95 -7.37 4.90
C TYR A 179 37.08 -8.30 4.44
N GLY A 180 37.24 -8.53 3.13
CA GLY A 180 38.24 -9.41 2.54
C GLY A 180 37.69 -10.78 2.11
N ASP A 181 38.38 -11.46 1.21
CA ASP A 181 37.90 -12.72 0.62
C ASP A 181 37.82 -13.89 1.61
N ASP A 182 38.71 -13.90 2.61
CA ASP A 182 38.86 -15.01 3.56
C ASP A 182 37.77 -15.02 4.64
N VAL A 183 37.08 -13.89 4.88
CA VAL A 183 36.10 -13.72 5.98
C VAL A 183 34.79 -14.46 5.76
N LEU A 184 34.57 -15.05 4.58
CA LEU A 184 33.30 -15.68 4.22
C LEU A 184 33.48 -17.09 3.62
N GLY A 185 33.13 -18.10 4.42
CA GLY A 185 33.21 -19.52 4.06
C GLY A 185 31.86 -20.10 3.66
N VAL A 186 31.19 -19.56 2.62
CA VAL A 186 29.80 -19.95 2.28
C VAL A 186 29.57 -21.46 2.20
N ALA A 187 30.48 -22.21 1.57
CA ALA A 187 30.34 -23.66 1.42
C ALA A 187 30.48 -24.43 2.74
N ARG A 188 31.21 -23.88 3.71
CA ARG A 188 31.49 -24.49 5.01
C ARG A 188 30.48 -24.06 6.07
N ASP A 189 30.22 -22.75 6.15
CA ASP A 189 29.57 -22.11 7.29
C ASP A 189 28.06 -21.93 7.06
N ARG A 190 27.59 -21.80 5.82
CA ARG A 190 26.17 -21.48 5.56
C ARG A 190 25.27 -22.65 5.91
N ASN A 191 24.31 -22.43 6.79
CA ASN A 191 23.23 -23.38 7.01
C ASN A 191 22.31 -23.42 5.77
N PRO A 192 22.17 -24.56 5.07
CA PRO A 192 21.35 -24.64 3.86
C PRO A 192 19.88 -24.29 4.13
N ASP A 193 19.32 -24.69 5.28
CA ASP A 193 17.93 -24.42 5.64
C ASP A 193 17.69 -22.97 6.09
N SER A 194 18.73 -22.17 6.25
CA SER A 194 18.59 -20.76 6.66
C SER A 194 18.32 -19.80 5.51
N ARG A 195 18.41 -20.27 4.27
CA ARG A 195 18.25 -19.47 3.04
C ARG A 195 16.80 -19.08 2.86
N ARG A 196 16.40 -17.91 3.35
CA ARG A 196 14.98 -17.48 3.42
C ARG A 196 14.72 -16.22 2.63
N VAL A 197 13.65 -16.22 1.83
CA VAL A 197 13.16 -15.02 1.13
C VAL A 197 12.50 -14.10 2.16
N GLN A 198 13.10 -12.94 2.41
CA GLN A 198 12.53 -11.92 3.29
C GLN A 198 11.59 -11.00 2.52
N LYS A 199 11.84 -10.81 1.21
CA LYS A 199 11.07 -9.95 0.34
C LYS A 199 11.22 -10.38 -1.12
N ALA A 200 10.13 -10.33 -1.85
CA ALA A 200 10.09 -10.43 -3.30
C ALA A 200 8.97 -9.53 -3.81
N GLU A 201 9.21 -8.83 -4.92
CA GLU A 201 8.24 -7.94 -5.54
C GLU A 201 8.27 -8.11 -7.05
N ALA A 202 7.09 -8.12 -7.67
CA ALA A 202 6.91 -8.08 -9.11
C ALA A 202 6.02 -6.89 -9.47
N HIS A 203 6.22 -6.27 -10.64
CA HIS A 203 5.44 -5.10 -11.01
C HIS A 203 5.27 -4.87 -12.50
N TYR A 204 4.32 -3.99 -12.80
CA TYR A 204 4.28 -3.19 -14.02
C TYR A 204 4.27 -1.71 -13.68
N ARG A 205 4.83 -0.93 -14.61
CA ARG A 205 4.53 0.48 -14.76
C ARG A 205 3.59 0.65 -15.95
N PHE A 206 2.56 1.46 -15.79
CA PHE A 206 1.47 1.56 -16.76
C PHE A 206 1.00 3.00 -16.94
N ASP A 207 0.34 3.29 -18.05
CA ASP A 207 -0.10 4.64 -18.38
C ASP A 207 -1.04 5.20 -17.29
N ARG A 208 -0.83 6.45 -16.90
CA ARG A 208 -1.58 7.10 -15.81
C ARG A 208 -3.07 7.21 -16.13
N ASP A 209 -3.45 7.21 -17.40
CA ASP A 209 -4.85 7.24 -17.83
C ASP A 209 -5.60 5.96 -17.44
N LYS A 210 -4.88 4.86 -17.16
CA LYS A 210 -5.46 3.61 -16.62
C LYS A 210 -5.54 3.57 -15.10
N LYS A 211 -5.02 4.57 -14.38
CA LYS A 211 -4.92 4.59 -12.90
C LYS A 211 -6.26 4.26 -12.23
N GLY A 212 -7.33 4.96 -12.62
CA GLY A 212 -8.67 4.77 -12.04
C GLY A 212 -9.18 3.32 -12.17
N ALA A 213 -9.03 2.72 -13.35
CA ALA A 213 -9.47 1.35 -13.60
C ALA A 213 -8.66 0.31 -12.80
N VAL A 214 -7.35 0.52 -12.64
CA VAL A 214 -6.48 -0.37 -11.86
C VAL A 214 -6.79 -0.25 -10.37
N VAL A 215 -6.97 0.97 -9.86
CA VAL A 215 -7.37 1.23 -8.46
C VAL A 215 -8.71 0.57 -8.16
N GLU A 216 -9.72 0.79 -9.01
CA GLU A 216 -11.03 0.15 -8.85
C GLU A 216 -10.93 -1.38 -8.84
N THR A 217 -10.11 -1.94 -9.73
CA THR A 217 -9.91 -3.39 -9.82
C THR A 217 -9.30 -3.96 -8.53
N VAL A 218 -8.32 -3.28 -7.93
CA VAL A 218 -7.70 -3.71 -6.66
C VAL A 218 -8.68 -3.58 -5.50
N GLU A 219 -9.44 -2.49 -5.41
CA GLU A 219 -10.48 -2.33 -4.38
C GLU A 219 -11.58 -3.40 -4.52
N GLN A 220 -12.02 -3.70 -5.74
CA GLN A 220 -12.95 -4.81 -6.02
C GLN A 220 -12.39 -6.18 -5.62
N SER A 221 -11.08 -6.40 -5.74
CA SER A 221 -10.44 -7.65 -5.30
C SER A 221 -10.53 -7.81 -3.78
N LYS A 222 -10.13 -6.77 -3.02
CA LYS A 222 -10.23 -6.71 -1.56
C LYS A 222 -11.66 -7.01 -1.09
N ASP A 223 -12.59 -6.36 -1.74
CA ASP A 223 -14.03 -6.50 -1.56
C ASP A 223 -14.55 -7.93 -1.72
N LEU A 224 -14.07 -8.65 -2.74
CA LEU A 224 -14.43 -10.05 -3.00
C LEU A 224 -13.78 -11.01 -2.01
N VAL A 225 -12.52 -10.78 -1.62
CA VAL A 225 -11.85 -11.57 -0.59
C VAL A 225 -12.61 -11.42 0.74
N ALA A 226 -13.05 -10.20 1.07
CA ALA A 226 -13.83 -9.93 2.29
C ALA A 226 -15.16 -10.68 2.28
N TRP A 227 -15.82 -10.70 1.13
CA TRP A 227 -17.08 -11.41 0.93
C TRP A 227 -16.92 -12.93 1.06
N GLY A 228 -15.89 -13.52 0.44
CA GLY A 228 -15.65 -14.97 0.49
C GLY A 228 -15.16 -15.49 1.85
N GLY A 229 -14.63 -14.62 2.71
CA GLY A 229 -14.02 -14.99 4.00
C GLY A 229 -14.99 -15.18 5.18
N ASN A 230 -16.26 -14.72 5.08
CA ASN A 230 -17.30 -14.78 6.12
C ASN A 230 -16.96 -14.23 7.53
N SER A 231 -15.79 -13.60 7.74
CA SER A 231 -15.39 -12.93 8.99
C SER A 231 -14.30 -11.90 8.68
N GLU A 232 -14.22 -10.86 9.54
CA GLU A 232 -13.30 -9.72 9.50
C GLU A 232 -11.96 -10.04 8.83
N ILE A 233 -11.78 -9.60 7.58
CA ILE A 233 -10.42 -9.28 7.17
C ILE A 233 -9.99 -8.20 8.15
N ASP A 234 -8.87 -8.43 8.84
CA ASP A 234 -8.03 -7.37 9.39
C ASP A 234 -7.51 -6.55 8.20
N ALA A 235 -8.45 -5.91 7.49
CA ALA A 235 -8.20 -4.91 6.50
C ALA A 235 -7.78 -3.73 7.34
N HIS A 236 -6.51 -3.73 7.75
CA HIS A 236 -5.84 -2.61 8.36
C HIS A 236 -5.92 -1.46 7.37
N GLN A 237 -7.05 -0.76 7.38
CA GLN A 237 -7.21 0.53 6.77
C GLN A 237 -6.48 1.52 7.68
N LYS A 238 -5.15 1.46 7.68
CA LYS A 238 -4.41 2.70 7.88
C LYS A 238 -4.84 3.57 6.71
N ARG A 239 -5.64 4.61 6.99
CA ARG A 239 -5.89 5.68 6.03
C ARG A 239 -4.57 5.98 5.35
N VAL A 240 -4.49 5.58 4.09
CA VAL A 240 -3.30 5.80 3.30
C VAL A 240 -3.11 7.31 3.23
N GLN A 241 -1.90 7.79 3.50
CA GLN A 241 -1.60 9.20 3.34
C GLN A 241 -1.88 9.57 1.88
N GLU A 242 -2.83 10.49 1.67
CA GLU A 242 -3.15 11.07 0.36
C GLU A 242 -1.86 11.53 -0.34
N GLY A 243 -1.67 11.08 -1.58
CA GLY A 243 -0.71 11.64 -2.55
C GLY A 243 0.35 10.68 -3.14
N TRP A 244 0.61 9.52 -2.53
CA TRP A 244 1.67 8.60 -3.01
C TRP A 244 1.21 7.15 -3.20
N LEU A 245 0.32 6.65 -2.36
CA LEU A 245 -0.16 5.28 -2.38
C LEU A 245 -1.67 5.35 -2.62
N GLU A 246 -2.12 4.81 -3.75
CA GLU A 246 -3.49 5.00 -4.26
C GLU A 246 -4.40 3.83 -3.86
N ALA A 247 -3.85 2.62 -3.83
CA ALA A 247 -4.54 1.43 -3.35
C ALA A 247 -3.54 0.49 -2.68
N ARG A 248 -4.00 -0.20 -1.64
CA ARG A 248 -3.25 -1.27 -0.97
C ARG A 248 -4.21 -2.32 -0.43
N VAL A 249 -3.97 -3.58 -0.79
CA VAL A 249 -4.63 -4.74 -0.23
C VAL A 249 -3.58 -5.76 0.16
N GLU A 250 -3.72 -6.32 1.36
CA GLU A 250 -2.86 -7.36 1.89
C GLU A 250 -3.77 -8.51 2.32
N SER A 251 -3.48 -9.73 1.86
CA SER A 251 -4.27 -10.91 2.21
C SER A 251 -3.47 -12.19 1.99
N ASP A 252 -3.78 -13.19 2.79
CA ASP A 252 -3.41 -14.61 2.62
C ASP A 252 -4.49 -15.40 1.83
N ARG A 253 -5.68 -14.81 1.62
CA ARG A 253 -6.84 -15.47 1.01
C ARG A 253 -7.07 -15.13 -0.46
N TRP A 254 -5.99 -15.00 -1.23
CA TRP A 254 -6.06 -14.80 -2.68
C TRP A 254 -6.64 -16.02 -3.41
N ASP A 255 -6.63 -17.19 -2.76
CA ASP A 255 -7.33 -18.41 -3.17
C ASP A 255 -8.83 -18.16 -3.43
N LEU A 256 -9.48 -17.25 -2.68
CA LEU A 256 -10.88 -16.87 -2.87
C LEU A 256 -11.14 -16.19 -4.22
N LEU A 257 -10.13 -15.56 -4.82
CA LEU A 257 -10.20 -15.01 -6.17
C LEU A 257 -9.76 -16.01 -7.25
N GLY A 258 -9.41 -17.23 -6.86
CA GLY A 258 -8.98 -18.32 -7.72
C GLY A 258 -7.49 -18.33 -8.05
N PHE A 259 -6.68 -17.54 -7.34
CA PHE A 259 -5.22 -17.68 -7.39
C PHE A 259 -4.76 -18.97 -6.73
N ALA A 260 -3.53 -19.39 -7.03
CA ALA A 260 -2.92 -20.52 -6.34
C ALA A 260 -2.81 -20.23 -4.83
N ASP A 261 -3.04 -21.27 -4.03
CA ASP A 261 -2.82 -21.20 -2.59
C ASP A 261 -1.31 -21.20 -2.32
N VAL A 262 -0.85 -20.21 -1.57
CA VAL A 262 0.56 -20.02 -1.22
C VAL A 262 0.66 -19.90 0.30
N ASN A 263 1.78 -20.35 0.86
CA ASN A 263 2.00 -20.34 2.32
C ASN A 263 2.40 -18.96 2.88
N PHE A 264 2.09 -17.89 2.15
CA PHE A 264 2.47 -16.52 2.50
C PHE A 264 1.40 -15.51 2.12
N ALA A 265 1.30 -14.43 2.90
CA ALA A 265 0.47 -13.30 2.57
C ALA A 265 1.06 -12.56 1.35
N THR A 266 0.16 -12.14 0.45
CA THR A 266 0.52 -11.32 -0.70
C THR A 266 -0.12 -9.94 -0.54
N GLU A 267 0.67 -8.90 -0.75
CA GLU A 267 0.22 -7.53 -0.85
C GLU A 267 0.17 -7.10 -2.31
N VAL A 268 -0.84 -6.35 -2.70
CA VAL A 268 -0.93 -5.63 -3.97
C VAL A 268 -1.09 -4.15 -3.66
N LYS A 269 -0.25 -3.33 -4.29
CA LYS A 269 -0.25 -1.88 -4.11
C LYS A 269 -0.13 -1.15 -5.44
N ILE A 270 -0.75 0.02 -5.50
CA ILE A 270 -0.64 0.97 -6.61
C ILE A 270 -0.09 2.26 -6.03
N TYR A 271 1.03 2.74 -6.56
CA TYR A 271 1.68 3.94 -6.03
C TYR A 271 2.37 4.74 -7.12
N GLU A 272 2.57 6.02 -6.81
CA GLU A 272 3.29 7.00 -7.60
C GLU A 272 4.43 7.57 -6.75
N ILE A 273 5.47 8.07 -7.41
CA ILE A 273 6.58 8.66 -6.67
C ILE A 273 6.32 10.13 -6.32
N PRO A 274 7.01 10.65 -5.29
CA PRO A 274 7.75 11.90 -5.33
C PRO A 274 7.43 12.96 -6.41
N ASN A 275 6.39 13.78 -6.30
CA ASN A 275 6.04 14.85 -7.24
C ASN A 275 5.80 14.37 -8.68
N TRP A 276 5.22 13.18 -8.88
CA TRP A 276 4.94 12.62 -10.22
C TRP A 276 4.22 13.62 -11.16
N HIS A 277 3.24 14.37 -10.65
CA HIS A 277 2.45 15.34 -11.43
C HIS A 277 3.27 16.52 -11.99
N LYS A 278 4.48 16.76 -11.46
CA LYS A 278 5.41 17.79 -11.97
C LYS A 278 6.32 17.27 -13.07
N ARG A 279 6.35 15.96 -13.29
CA ARG A 279 7.19 15.32 -14.30
C ARG A 279 6.47 15.32 -15.65
N PRO A 280 7.20 15.47 -16.76
CA PRO A 280 6.61 15.38 -18.09
C PRO A 280 6.07 13.97 -18.33
N ALA A 281 5.04 13.82 -19.17
CA ALA A 281 4.47 12.51 -19.50
C ALA A 281 5.45 11.56 -20.22
N SER A 282 6.61 12.04 -20.68
CA SER A 282 7.68 11.20 -21.21
C SER A 282 8.57 10.58 -20.12
N ASP A 283 8.49 11.07 -18.88
CA ASP A 283 9.24 10.54 -17.74
C ASP A 283 8.48 9.32 -17.19
N PRO A 284 9.10 8.12 -17.15
CA PRO A 284 8.44 6.92 -16.60
C PRO A 284 7.94 7.12 -15.17
N HIS A 285 8.59 7.97 -14.39
CA HIS A 285 8.18 8.27 -13.03
C HIS A 285 6.98 9.23 -12.91
N ALA A 286 6.47 9.75 -14.03
CA ALA A 286 5.16 10.41 -14.10
C ALA A 286 3.99 9.41 -14.15
N HIS A 287 4.29 8.11 -14.24
CA HIS A 287 3.32 7.04 -14.40
C HIS A 287 3.24 6.14 -13.15
N PRO A 288 2.05 5.62 -12.81
CA PRO A 288 1.84 4.74 -11.68
C PRO A 288 2.49 3.36 -11.86
N LYS A 289 2.71 2.69 -10.72
CA LYS A 289 3.24 1.34 -10.62
C LYS A 289 2.26 0.46 -9.85
N ILE A 290 1.85 -0.67 -10.44
CA ILE A 290 1.16 -1.75 -9.74
C ILE A 290 2.20 -2.81 -9.37
N GLU A 291 2.28 -3.15 -8.09
CA GLU A 291 3.28 -4.07 -7.54
C GLU A 291 2.59 -5.09 -6.64
N ALA A 292 2.93 -6.36 -6.84
CA ALA A 292 2.63 -7.42 -5.88
C ALA A 292 3.90 -7.73 -5.08
N SER A 293 3.76 -7.84 -3.77
CA SER A 293 4.86 -8.06 -2.84
C SER A 293 4.55 -9.23 -1.89
N PHE A 294 5.61 -9.92 -1.50
CA PHE A 294 5.58 -10.83 -0.36
C PHE A 294 5.35 -10.05 0.94
N ALA A 295 4.29 -10.38 1.68
CA ALA A 295 3.85 -9.65 2.88
C ALA A 295 4.03 -10.46 4.20
N GLY A 296 4.89 -11.48 4.19
CA GLY A 296 5.12 -12.35 5.36
C GLY A 296 4.44 -13.71 5.23
N ALA A 297 4.75 -14.63 6.14
CA ALA A 297 4.22 -15.99 6.13
C ALA A 297 3.77 -16.42 7.52
N ASP A 298 2.71 -17.22 7.60
CA ASP A 298 2.28 -17.87 8.83
C ASP A 298 3.21 -19.06 9.12
N GLY A 299 4.35 -18.75 9.74
CA GLY A 299 5.38 -19.70 10.11
C GLY A 299 6.73 -19.41 9.44
N LYS A 300 7.32 -20.41 8.79
CA LYS A 300 8.63 -20.24 8.16
C LYS A 300 8.47 -19.52 6.82
N LEU A 301 9.30 -18.49 6.62
CA LEU A 301 9.43 -17.82 5.33
C LEU A 301 9.85 -18.82 4.23
N PRO A 302 9.44 -18.59 2.96
CA PRO A 302 9.84 -19.43 1.85
C PRO A 302 11.36 -19.61 1.77
N HIS A 303 11.77 -20.83 1.44
CA HIS A 303 13.16 -21.12 1.14
C HIS A 303 13.55 -20.46 -0.19
N VAL A 304 14.83 -20.12 -0.37
CA VAL A 304 15.35 -19.54 -1.63
C VAL A 304 15.09 -20.45 -2.85
N SER A 305 14.94 -21.77 -2.67
CA SER A 305 14.57 -22.68 -3.76
C SER A 305 13.13 -22.50 -4.25
N GLU A 306 12.26 -21.89 -3.45
CA GLU A 306 10.86 -21.58 -3.78
C GLU A 306 10.74 -20.19 -4.42
N TRP A 307 11.87 -19.54 -4.75
CA TRP A 307 11.88 -18.20 -5.34
C TRP A 307 11.09 -18.12 -6.64
N ASP A 308 11.28 -19.08 -7.54
CA ASP A 308 10.63 -19.06 -8.84
C ASP A 308 9.11 -19.21 -8.70
N ASP A 309 8.65 -20.09 -7.80
CA ASP A 309 7.23 -20.28 -7.49
C ASP A 309 6.62 -19.01 -6.87
N ALA A 310 7.34 -18.38 -5.92
CA ALA A 310 6.90 -17.13 -5.31
C ALA A 310 6.81 -16.00 -6.35
N MET A 311 7.81 -15.87 -7.22
CA MET A 311 7.82 -14.86 -8.28
C MET A 311 6.76 -15.13 -9.35
N ASP A 312 6.50 -16.39 -9.71
CA ASP A 312 5.45 -16.79 -10.64
C ASP A 312 4.06 -16.39 -10.12
N HIS A 313 3.81 -16.63 -8.83
CA HIS A 313 2.59 -16.19 -8.15
C HIS A 313 2.47 -14.65 -8.15
N LEU A 314 3.49 -13.92 -7.69
CA LEU A 314 3.44 -12.45 -7.65
C LEU A 314 3.25 -11.84 -9.05
N ARG A 315 3.91 -12.40 -10.07
CA ARG A 315 3.72 -12.00 -11.47
C ARG A 315 2.30 -12.30 -11.95
N THR A 316 1.77 -13.47 -11.63
CA THR A 316 0.39 -13.85 -11.96
C THR A 316 -0.59 -12.87 -11.34
N VAL A 317 -0.39 -12.47 -10.08
CA VAL A 317 -1.21 -11.48 -9.40
C VAL A 317 -1.18 -10.14 -10.13
N VAL A 318 0.01 -9.60 -10.45
CA VAL A 318 0.15 -8.33 -11.19
C VAL A 318 -0.51 -8.40 -12.57
N ALA A 319 -0.16 -9.40 -13.38
CA ALA A 319 -0.66 -9.55 -14.73
C ALA A 319 -2.18 -9.75 -14.77
N THR A 320 -2.73 -10.51 -13.81
CA THR A 320 -4.17 -10.72 -13.68
C THR A 320 -4.90 -9.42 -13.33
N HIS A 321 -4.39 -8.63 -12.40
CA HIS A 321 -5.02 -7.36 -12.04
C HIS A 321 -4.95 -6.34 -13.18
N ALA A 322 -3.81 -6.28 -13.89
CA ALA A 322 -3.68 -5.46 -15.10
C ALA A 322 -4.69 -5.88 -16.18
N HIS A 323 -4.84 -7.18 -16.42
CA HIS A 323 -5.83 -7.72 -17.36
C HIS A 323 -7.26 -7.36 -16.96
N TRP A 324 -7.64 -7.54 -15.69
CA TRP A 324 -8.97 -7.19 -15.20
C TRP A 324 -9.28 -5.69 -15.31
N ALA A 325 -8.26 -4.84 -15.15
CA ALA A 325 -8.36 -3.40 -15.31
C ALA A 325 -8.36 -2.93 -16.77
N GLY A 326 -8.14 -3.82 -17.75
CA GLY A 326 -8.05 -3.45 -19.16
C GLY A 326 -6.77 -2.69 -19.51
N VAL A 327 -5.67 -2.99 -18.80
CA VAL A 327 -4.32 -2.54 -19.17
C VAL A 327 -3.79 -3.47 -20.26
N GLU A 328 -3.61 -2.92 -21.45
CA GLU A 328 -3.07 -3.63 -22.61
C GLU A 328 -1.55 -3.46 -22.70
N ARG A 329 -0.90 -4.23 -23.57
CA ARG A 329 0.56 -4.12 -23.81
C ARG A 329 0.99 -2.70 -24.17
N ALA A 330 0.17 -1.99 -24.96
CA ALA A 330 0.46 -0.62 -25.37
C ALA A 330 0.38 0.40 -24.21
N ASP A 331 -0.32 0.04 -23.13
CA ASP A 331 -0.43 0.88 -21.93
C ASP A 331 0.77 0.69 -20.98
N LEU A 332 1.70 -0.22 -21.26
CA LEU A 332 2.85 -0.47 -20.40
C LEU A 332 4.00 0.51 -20.71
N VAL A 333 4.48 1.17 -19.67
CA VAL A 333 5.51 2.21 -19.76
C VAL A 333 6.85 1.61 -19.37
N SER A 334 7.85 1.78 -20.25
CA SER A 334 9.21 1.36 -19.99
C SER A 334 9.92 2.27 -18.99
N ASP A 335 10.80 1.72 -18.17
CA ASP A 335 11.77 2.46 -17.36
C ASP A 335 13.17 1.83 -17.47
N ASP A 336 14.11 2.27 -16.64
CA ASP A 336 15.52 1.84 -16.70
C ASP A 336 15.72 0.31 -16.56
N PHE A 337 14.74 -0.42 -16.01
CA PHE A 337 14.85 -1.87 -15.77
C PHE A 337 13.65 -2.68 -16.24
N PHE A 338 12.54 -2.06 -16.63
CA PHE A 338 11.36 -2.70 -17.22
C PHE A 338 11.14 -2.21 -18.65
N ASP A 339 11.06 -3.15 -19.60
CA ASP A 339 10.94 -2.83 -21.03
C ASP A 339 9.54 -2.35 -21.47
N GLY A 340 8.58 -2.19 -20.54
CA GLY A 340 7.22 -1.74 -20.85
C GLY A 340 6.55 -2.64 -21.88
N ALA A 341 6.03 -2.02 -22.95
CA ALA A 341 5.44 -2.74 -24.08
C ALA A 341 6.39 -3.74 -24.76
N GLY A 342 7.71 -3.51 -24.68
CA GLY A 342 8.77 -4.37 -25.23
C GLY A 342 9.09 -5.59 -24.37
N ALA A 343 8.55 -5.70 -23.16
CA ALA A 343 8.85 -6.82 -22.27
C ALA A 343 8.44 -8.17 -22.91
N ALA A 344 9.27 -9.19 -22.68
CA ALA A 344 9.07 -10.52 -23.22
C ALA A 344 7.70 -11.08 -22.82
N GLU A 345 7.04 -11.76 -23.74
CA GLU A 345 5.77 -12.43 -23.44
C GLU A 345 6.00 -13.63 -22.53
N TRP A 346 5.10 -13.81 -21.57
CA TRP A 346 5.11 -14.90 -20.61
C TRP A 346 3.69 -15.45 -20.45
N THR A 347 3.61 -16.78 -20.44
CA THR A 347 2.35 -17.52 -20.31
C THR A 347 2.10 -17.84 -18.85
N TYR A 348 0.87 -17.65 -18.39
CA TYR A 348 0.48 -17.86 -17.00
C TYR A 348 -0.97 -18.34 -16.89
N HIS A 349 -1.33 -18.87 -15.72
CA HIS A 349 -2.69 -19.34 -15.46
C HIS A 349 -3.48 -18.26 -14.73
N ARG A 350 -4.34 -17.55 -15.47
CA ARG A 350 -5.20 -16.51 -14.90
C ARG A 350 -6.46 -17.12 -14.26
N PRO A 351 -6.84 -16.68 -13.05
CA PRO A 351 -8.13 -17.04 -12.46
C PRO A 351 -9.32 -16.61 -13.32
N THR A 352 -10.40 -17.40 -13.29
CA THR A 352 -11.69 -17.09 -13.93
C THR A 352 -12.83 -16.99 -12.92
N GLY A 353 -14.03 -16.59 -13.35
CA GLY A 353 -15.20 -16.47 -12.47
C GLY A 353 -15.36 -15.12 -11.77
N ARG A 354 -14.35 -14.23 -11.80
CA ARG A 354 -14.40 -12.89 -11.18
C ARG A 354 -15.68 -12.12 -11.48
N ARG A 355 -16.11 -12.05 -12.74
CA ARG A 355 -17.33 -11.32 -13.15
C ARG A 355 -18.59 -11.86 -12.47
N GLU A 356 -18.70 -13.18 -12.35
CA GLU A 356 -19.84 -13.83 -11.69
C GLU A 356 -19.78 -13.62 -10.17
N HIS A 357 -18.59 -13.71 -9.56
CA HIS A 357 -18.40 -13.43 -8.13
C HIS A 357 -18.76 -11.98 -7.79
N LEU A 358 -18.32 -11.00 -8.59
CA LEU A 358 -18.72 -9.59 -8.43
C LEU A 358 -20.23 -9.42 -8.55
N ARG A 359 -20.83 -10.07 -9.55
CA ARG A 359 -22.28 -10.02 -9.76
C ARG A 359 -23.05 -10.59 -8.56
N GLN A 360 -22.62 -11.72 -8.02
CA GLN A 360 -23.24 -12.35 -6.83
C GLN A 360 -23.08 -11.46 -5.59
N ARG A 361 -21.87 -10.97 -5.35
CA ARG A 361 -21.61 -10.02 -4.26
C ARG A 361 -22.51 -8.78 -4.37
N TYR A 362 -22.61 -8.15 -5.54
CA TYR A 362 -23.49 -7.00 -5.73
C TYR A 362 -24.98 -7.36 -5.60
N GLN A 363 -25.40 -8.58 -5.92
CA GLN A 363 -26.77 -9.05 -5.66
C GLN A 363 -27.04 -9.21 -4.16
N GLU A 364 -26.08 -9.71 -3.41
CA GLU A 364 -26.19 -9.88 -1.95
C GLU A 364 -26.16 -8.54 -1.23
N VAL A 365 -25.22 -7.65 -1.57
CA VAL A 365 -25.19 -6.27 -1.07
C VAL A 365 -26.50 -5.55 -1.42
N ALA A 366 -27.01 -5.66 -2.65
CA ALA A 366 -28.31 -5.09 -3.01
C ALA A 366 -29.47 -5.69 -2.20
N THR A 367 -29.37 -6.96 -1.80
CA THR A 367 -30.35 -7.61 -0.92
C THR A 367 -30.26 -7.08 0.51
N GLU A 368 -29.06 -6.81 1.01
CA GLU A 368 -28.87 -6.16 2.32
C GLU A 368 -29.37 -4.72 2.32
N VAL A 369 -29.09 -3.95 1.25
CA VAL A 369 -29.68 -2.63 1.00
C VAL A 369 -31.19 -2.71 1.00
N TYR A 370 -31.76 -3.70 0.31
CA TYR A 370 -33.21 -3.92 0.29
C TYR A 370 -33.76 -4.25 1.67
N ARG A 371 -33.10 -5.12 2.45
CA ARG A 371 -33.50 -5.44 3.83
C ARG A 371 -33.43 -4.21 4.73
N GLU A 372 -32.37 -3.41 4.65
CA GLU A 372 -32.24 -2.19 5.43
C GLU A 372 -33.27 -1.13 5.02
N ALA A 373 -33.54 -0.97 3.72
CA ALA A 373 -34.54 -0.05 3.20
C ALA A 373 -35.99 -0.47 3.53
N LEU A 374 -36.23 -1.77 3.77
CA LEU A 374 -37.52 -2.32 4.19
C LEU A 374 -37.75 -2.29 5.71
N LYS A 375 -36.77 -1.88 6.52
CA LYS A 375 -36.98 -1.78 7.98
C LYS A 375 -37.97 -0.66 8.28
N ASP A 376 -39.14 -1.04 8.81
CA ASP A 376 -40.21 -0.11 9.21
C ASP A 376 -39.74 0.94 10.25
N SER A 377 -38.66 0.66 10.98
CA SER A 377 -38.16 1.50 12.07
C SER A 377 -37.32 2.71 11.64
N THR A 378 -36.87 2.81 10.39
CA THR A 378 -36.00 3.93 9.96
C THR A 378 -36.34 4.46 8.57
N VAL A 379 -37.36 5.30 8.50
CA VAL A 379 -37.70 6.12 7.32
C VAL A 379 -36.48 6.92 6.81
N ALA A 380 -35.60 7.32 7.73
CA ALA A 380 -34.38 8.08 7.45
C ALA A 380 -33.43 7.41 6.43
N VAL A 381 -33.21 6.10 6.53
CA VAL A 381 -32.28 5.38 5.63
C VAL A 381 -32.89 5.28 4.23
N TYR A 382 -34.19 5.00 4.14
CA TYR A 382 -34.91 5.02 2.87
C TYR A 382 -34.82 6.39 2.20
N ASP A 383 -35.10 7.46 2.94
CA ASP A 383 -35.11 8.83 2.40
C ASP A 383 -33.72 9.24 1.89
N ILE A 384 -32.64 8.90 2.62
CA ILE A 384 -31.26 9.13 2.20
C ILE A 384 -30.95 8.37 0.90
N LEU A 385 -31.24 7.07 0.84
CA LEU A 385 -30.98 6.25 -0.36
C LEU A 385 -31.82 6.71 -1.55
N ARG A 386 -33.07 7.13 -1.33
CA ARG A 386 -33.98 7.64 -2.36
C ARG A 386 -33.49 8.94 -2.97
N VAL A 387 -32.98 9.87 -2.15
CA VAL A 387 -32.38 11.12 -2.65
C VAL A 387 -31.14 10.81 -3.50
N ILE A 388 -30.21 9.98 -2.99
CA ILE A 388 -29.01 9.60 -3.74
C ILE A 388 -29.38 8.91 -5.07
N ALA A 389 -30.36 7.99 -5.06
CA ALA A 389 -30.77 7.26 -6.26
C ALA A 389 -31.46 8.16 -7.30
N THR A 390 -32.29 9.10 -6.84
CA THR A 390 -33.02 10.03 -7.71
C THR A 390 -32.06 11.01 -8.37
N GLU A 391 -31.17 11.61 -7.57
CA GLU A 391 -30.22 12.63 -8.03
C GLU A 391 -28.96 12.01 -8.65
N THR A 392 -28.84 10.67 -8.65
CA THR A 392 -27.65 9.94 -9.09
C THR A 392 -26.41 10.20 -8.23
N GLY A 393 -26.56 10.93 -7.12
CA GLY A 393 -25.52 11.31 -6.17
C GLY A 393 -26.03 12.42 -5.27
N ALA A 394 -25.48 12.58 -4.06
CA ALA A 394 -25.89 13.66 -3.18
C ALA A 394 -24.80 14.20 -2.25
N THR A 395 -24.80 15.52 -2.03
CA THR A 395 -24.00 16.14 -0.96
C THR A 395 -24.73 16.05 0.38
N TYR A 396 -24.00 16.21 1.50
CA TYR A 396 -24.66 16.26 2.81
C TYR A 396 -25.66 17.41 2.95
N ASP A 397 -25.38 18.56 2.34
CA ASP A 397 -26.31 19.70 2.37
C ASP A 397 -27.59 19.37 1.59
N MET A 398 -27.47 18.74 0.41
CA MET A 398 -28.64 18.29 -0.34
C MET A 398 -29.43 17.19 0.39
N LEU A 399 -28.75 16.28 1.09
CA LEU A 399 -29.42 15.28 1.91
C LEU A 399 -30.18 15.94 3.07
N GLU A 400 -29.59 16.92 3.75
CA GLU A 400 -30.24 17.67 4.83
C GLU A 400 -31.47 18.42 4.31
N ASP A 401 -31.34 19.09 3.16
CA ASP A 401 -32.43 19.81 2.53
C ASP A 401 -33.57 18.87 2.09
N ARG A 402 -33.24 17.77 1.40
CA ARG A 402 -34.26 16.89 0.80
C ARG A 402 -34.91 15.94 1.80
N THR A 403 -34.23 15.57 2.88
CA THR A 403 -34.75 14.62 3.87
C THR A 403 -35.25 15.28 5.14
N GLY A 404 -34.88 16.54 5.41
CA GLY A 404 -35.19 17.22 6.67
C GLY A 404 -34.49 16.62 7.90
N LEU A 405 -33.58 15.65 7.71
CA LEU A 405 -32.83 15.01 8.78
C LEU A 405 -31.69 15.91 9.26
N ALA A 406 -31.37 15.81 10.55
CA ALA A 406 -30.18 16.46 11.10
C ALA A 406 -28.90 15.93 10.44
N ARG A 407 -27.94 16.82 10.18
CA ARG A 407 -26.65 16.47 9.58
C ARG A 407 -25.89 15.35 10.29
N SER A 408 -25.97 15.28 11.62
CA SER A 408 -25.38 14.21 12.44
C SER A 408 -25.98 12.83 12.10
N THR A 409 -27.30 12.75 11.98
CA THR A 409 -28.05 11.55 11.58
C THR A 409 -27.70 11.11 10.17
N ILE A 410 -27.61 12.07 9.23
CA ILE A 410 -27.19 11.79 7.84
C ILE A 410 -25.77 11.23 7.84
N ARG A 411 -24.82 11.88 8.52
CA ARG A 411 -23.43 11.42 8.60
C ARG A 411 -23.32 10.02 9.20
N TYR A 412 -24.09 9.74 10.25
CA TYR A 412 -24.15 8.42 10.87
C TYR A 412 -24.62 7.34 9.89
N HIS A 413 -25.77 7.55 9.24
CA HIS A 413 -26.32 6.56 8.31
C HIS A 413 -25.49 6.42 7.03
N VAL A 414 -24.99 7.50 6.46
CA VAL A 414 -24.11 7.44 5.29
C VAL A 414 -22.79 6.74 5.63
N ALA A 415 -22.20 6.99 6.81
CA ALA A 415 -20.99 6.27 7.23
C ALA A 415 -21.26 4.77 7.41
N ARG A 416 -22.43 4.40 7.93
CA ARG A 416 -22.85 3.00 8.05
C ARG A 416 -23.05 2.35 6.68
N LEU A 417 -23.83 2.97 5.80
CA LEU A 417 -24.06 2.52 4.42
C LEU A 417 -22.75 2.41 3.63
N ALA A 418 -21.79 3.31 3.88
CA ALA A 418 -20.48 3.24 3.25
C ALA A 418 -19.64 2.07 3.77
N ARG A 419 -19.72 1.78 5.07
CA ARG A 419 -19.08 0.60 5.66
C ARG A 419 -19.69 -0.71 5.13
N GLU A 420 -21.00 -0.71 4.89
CA GLU A 420 -21.76 -1.83 4.32
C GLU A 420 -21.57 -1.95 2.78
N GLY A 421 -20.74 -1.10 2.15
CA GLY A 421 -20.46 -1.17 0.71
C GLY A 421 -21.62 -0.75 -0.19
N VAL A 422 -22.59 0.01 0.34
CA VAL A 422 -23.76 0.50 -0.41
C VAL A 422 -23.43 1.78 -1.16
N VAL A 423 -22.77 2.71 -0.47
CA VAL A 423 -22.39 4.02 -1.01
C VAL A 423 -20.90 4.28 -0.81
N LYS A 424 -20.32 5.13 -1.65
CA LYS A 424 -18.99 5.71 -1.45
C LYS A 424 -19.11 7.20 -1.17
N ARG A 425 -18.15 7.73 -0.41
CA ARG A 425 -18.06 9.14 -0.02
C ARG A 425 -16.81 9.72 -0.68
N LEU A 426 -16.95 10.78 -1.45
CA LEU A 426 -15.90 11.34 -2.30
C LEU A 426 -15.67 12.81 -1.97
N GLY A 427 -14.41 13.23 -1.85
CA GLY A 427 -13.99 14.62 -1.79
C GLY A 427 -14.50 15.47 -0.60
N ASN A 428 -14.37 16.79 -0.77
CA ASN A 428 -14.87 17.81 0.16
C ASN A 428 -15.37 19.05 -0.62
N PRO A 429 -16.68 19.31 -0.73
CA PRO A 429 -17.75 18.72 0.07
C PRO A 429 -18.01 17.27 -0.30
N VAL A 430 -18.40 16.48 0.70
CA VAL A 430 -18.60 15.04 0.55
C VAL A 430 -19.75 14.79 -0.43
N LEU A 431 -19.42 14.23 -1.59
CA LEU A 431 -20.36 13.65 -2.54
C LEU A 431 -20.58 12.17 -2.19
N VAL A 432 -21.84 11.78 -2.03
CA VAL A 432 -22.25 10.42 -1.71
C VAL A 432 -22.90 9.81 -2.96
N VAL A 433 -22.36 8.71 -3.45
CA VAL A 433 -22.89 7.97 -4.61
C VAL A 433 -22.96 6.49 -4.29
N PHE A 434 -23.77 5.71 -5.02
CA PHE A 434 -23.69 4.24 -4.90
C PHE A 434 -22.32 3.75 -5.34
N VAL A 435 -21.84 2.64 -4.75
CA VAL A 435 -20.50 2.11 -5.07
C VAL A 435 -20.33 1.75 -6.55
N SER A 436 -21.41 1.38 -7.24
CA SER A 436 -21.40 1.10 -8.67
C SER A 436 -22.67 1.60 -9.37
N ARG A 437 -22.59 1.80 -10.68
CA ARG A 437 -23.72 2.21 -11.52
C ARG A 437 -24.81 1.13 -11.57
N ASP A 438 -24.41 -0.13 -11.64
CA ASP A 438 -25.35 -1.27 -11.56
C ASP A 438 -26.16 -1.25 -10.26
N LEU A 439 -25.50 -0.94 -9.13
CA LEU A 439 -26.19 -0.86 -7.84
C LEU A 439 -27.16 0.33 -7.83
N LEU A 440 -26.77 1.49 -8.33
CA LEU A 440 -27.67 2.65 -8.49
C LEU A 440 -28.94 2.28 -9.27
N GLU A 441 -28.79 1.65 -10.44
CA GLU A 441 -29.91 1.29 -11.30
C GLU A 441 -30.84 0.29 -10.61
N ARG A 442 -30.29 -0.74 -9.97
CA ARG A 442 -31.08 -1.69 -9.16
C ARG A 442 -31.73 -1.04 -7.95
N SER A 443 -31.04 -0.14 -7.27
CA SER A 443 -31.54 0.55 -6.09
C SER A 443 -32.78 1.38 -6.41
N ARG A 444 -32.89 1.96 -7.61
CA ARG A 444 -34.12 2.65 -8.05
C ARG A 444 -35.33 1.72 -8.04
N GLU A 445 -35.22 0.58 -8.70
CA GLU A 445 -36.29 -0.44 -8.76
C GLU A 445 -36.62 -0.99 -7.35
N ILE A 446 -35.59 -1.22 -6.56
CA ILE A 446 -35.69 -1.73 -5.20
C ILE A 446 -36.44 -0.75 -4.29
N LEU A 447 -36.10 0.54 -4.33
CA LEU A 447 -36.72 1.58 -3.49
C LEU A 447 -38.18 1.85 -3.89
N ASP A 448 -38.50 1.76 -5.19
CA ASP A 448 -39.89 1.82 -5.67
C ASP A 448 -40.71 0.63 -5.15
N ARG A 449 -40.13 -0.57 -5.12
CA ARG A 449 -40.80 -1.77 -4.59
C ARG A 449 -40.90 -1.76 -3.07
N ALA A 450 -39.91 -1.20 -2.37
CA ALA A 450 -39.87 -1.21 -0.90
C ALA A 450 -40.97 -0.33 -0.27
N ARG A 451 -41.32 0.79 -0.91
CA ARG A 451 -42.47 1.62 -0.51
C ARG A 451 -43.30 2.04 -1.74
N PRO A 452 -44.14 1.12 -2.26
CA PRO A 452 -44.94 1.38 -3.45
C PRO A 452 -45.88 2.57 -3.22
N GLY A 453 -45.89 3.52 -4.15
CA GLY A 453 -46.78 4.68 -4.11
C GLY A 453 -46.30 5.84 -3.24
N ARG A 454 -45.16 5.72 -2.55
CA ARG A 454 -44.53 6.87 -1.87
C ARG A 454 -43.96 7.82 -2.91
N THR A 455 -44.42 9.06 -2.88
CA THR A 455 -44.11 10.12 -3.83
C THR A 455 -43.02 11.06 -3.30
N ALA A 456 -42.51 11.91 -4.18
CA ALA A 456 -41.63 13.00 -3.78
C ALA A 456 -42.35 14.05 -2.89
N ASP A 457 -43.69 14.12 -2.98
CA ASP A 457 -44.51 14.99 -2.13
C ASP A 457 -44.56 14.47 -0.69
N ASP A 458 -44.79 13.17 -0.50
CA ASP A 458 -44.80 12.55 0.83
C ASP A 458 -43.45 12.73 1.53
N MET A 459 -42.33 12.65 0.78
CA MET A 459 -41.00 12.90 1.33
C MET A 459 -40.77 14.37 1.69
N ARG A 460 -41.38 15.32 0.96
CA ARG A 460 -41.29 16.75 1.29
C ARG A 460 -42.05 17.07 2.56
N GLU A 461 -43.27 16.52 2.69
CA GLU A 461 -44.10 16.67 3.90
C GLU A 461 -43.36 16.11 5.13
N ASP A 462 -42.82 14.88 5.03
CA ASP A 462 -41.98 14.28 6.08
C ASP A 462 -40.75 15.14 6.44
N ALA A 463 -40.15 15.81 5.45
CA ALA A 463 -38.98 16.65 5.66
C ALA A 463 -39.36 17.99 6.33
N GLU A 464 -40.53 18.54 6.02
CA GLU A 464 -41.10 19.74 6.65
C GLU A 464 -41.47 19.44 8.10
N ASP A 465 -42.20 18.36 8.37
CA ASP A 465 -42.56 17.92 9.73
C ASP A 465 -41.31 17.78 10.63
N ARG A 466 -40.23 17.19 10.10
CA ARG A 466 -38.96 17.04 10.85
C ARG A 466 -38.22 18.36 11.09
N ARG A 467 -38.42 19.37 10.24
CA ARG A 467 -37.86 20.72 10.46
C ARG A 467 -38.68 21.42 11.54
N GLU A 468 -40.00 21.38 11.44
CA GLU A 468 -40.92 21.95 12.43
C GLU A 468 -40.70 21.34 13.82
N ASP A 469 -40.55 20.02 13.91
CA ASP A 469 -40.25 19.31 15.17
C ASP A 469 -38.92 19.75 15.80
N ARG A 470 -37.93 20.11 14.98
CA ARG A 470 -36.63 20.62 15.46
C ARG A 470 -36.76 22.06 15.94
N GLU A 471 -37.41 22.90 15.16
CA GLU A 471 -37.68 24.29 15.53
C GLU A 471 -38.52 24.38 16.81
N ALA A 472 -39.49 23.47 17.00
CA ALA A 472 -40.29 23.36 18.21
C ALA A 472 -39.46 22.91 19.43
N ARG A 473 -38.44 22.06 19.24
CA ARG A 473 -37.52 21.63 20.32
C ARG A 473 -36.47 22.67 20.67
N ASP A 474 -36.11 23.55 19.73
CA ASP A 474 -35.19 24.68 19.93
C ASP A 474 -35.91 25.95 20.45
N THR A 475 -37.13 25.83 20.98
CA THR A 475 -37.83 26.95 21.65
C THR A 475 -37.03 27.38 22.90
N PRO A 476 -36.61 28.65 23.04
CA PRO A 476 -35.73 29.08 24.13
C PRO A 476 -36.48 29.04 25.48
N SER A 477 -35.92 28.38 26.49
CA SER A 477 -36.33 28.62 27.88
C SER A 477 -35.71 29.93 28.36
N GLU A 478 -36.55 30.94 28.62
CA GLU A 478 -36.18 32.17 29.31
C GLU A 478 -35.78 31.91 30.77
N THR A 479 -34.47 31.96 31.10
CA THR A 479 -33.79 32.31 32.38
C THR A 479 -32.32 31.84 32.25
N ASP A 480 -31.24 32.60 32.48
CA ASP A 480 -31.00 33.80 33.28
C ASP A 480 -29.93 34.70 32.62
N GLU A 481 -30.05 36.01 32.88
CA GLU A 481 -29.02 37.02 32.72
C GLU A 481 -27.87 36.80 33.72
N ASP A 482 -26.62 36.81 33.27
CA ASP A 482 -25.66 37.78 33.81
C ASP A 482 -24.49 38.09 32.86
N SER A 483 -24.24 39.40 32.80
CA SER A 483 -23.31 40.25 32.05
C SER A 483 -21.81 39.96 32.29
N ASP A 484 -20.77 40.51 31.64
CA ASP A 484 -20.48 41.32 30.45
C ASP A 484 -18.93 41.34 30.37
N ALA A 485 -18.32 41.27 29.19
CA ALA A 485 -17.00 41.90 28.95
C ALA A 485 -16.69 42.05 27.45
N ALA A 486 -16.95 43.27 26.97
CA ALA A 486 -16.37 44.03 25.87
C ALA A 486 -15.33 43.37 24.94
N THR A 487 -15.73 43.32 23.66
CA THR A 487 -14.98 43.65 22.43
C THR A 487 -13.51 44.01 22.56
N ASP A 488 -12.68 43.28 21.81
CA ASP A 488 -11.63 43.91 21.01
C ASP A 488 -11.66 43.35 19.58
N ASP A 489 -11.68 44.28 18.64
CA ASP A 489 -11.62 44.10 17.19
C ASP A 489 -10.25 43.52 16.80
N GLU A 490 -10.22 42.30 16.28
CA GLU A 490 -9.25 41.93 15.24
C GLU A 490 -10.00 41.32 14.06
N ALA A 491 -10.08 42.12 12.99
CA ALA A 491 -10.55 41.70 11.68
C ALA A 491 -9.73 40.51 11.18
N ALA A 492 -10.27 39.30 11.38
CA ALA A 492 -9.76 38.11 10.73
C ALA A 492 -10.01 38.22 9.21
N PRO A 493 -8.99 37.97 8.37
CA PRO A 493 -9.07 38.20 6.94
C PRO A 493 -10.08 37.25 6.29
N GLN A 494 -10.88 37.82 5.36
CA GLN A 494 -11.62 37.06 4.35
C GLN A 494 -10.73 35.98 3.75
N ARG A 495 -11.05 34.72 4.01
CA ARG A 495 -10.48 33.56 3.30
C ARG A 495 -11.64 32.71 2.80
N ASP A 496 -12.24 33.19 1.71
CA ASP A 496 -12.92 32.34 0.73
C ASP A 496 -11.86 31.75 -0.24
N GLU A 497 -12.25 30.69 -0.95
CA GLU A 497 -11.52 29.85 -1.94
C GLU A 497 -10.83 28.60 -1.35
N PHE A 498 -11.08 27.38 -1.85
CA PHE A 498 -10.98 26.99 -3.26
C PHE A 498 -12.01 25.96 -3.80
N VAL A 499 -12.10 25.95 -5.15
CA VAL A 499 -12.83 25.04 -6.04
C VAL A 499 -11.83 24.29 -6.94
N TYR A 500 -12.13 23.06 -7.39
CA TYR A 500 -12.13 22.69 -8.83
C TYR A 500 -13.16 21.58 -9.06
N LEU A 501 -14.01 21.79 -10.06
CA LEU A 501 -15.01 20.86 -10.63
C LEU A 501 -14.97 21.05 -12.15
N GLY A 502 -13.77 21.05 -12.77
CA GLY A 502 -13.60 21.42 -14.18
C GLY A 502 -14.38 22.68 -14.63
N ASP A 503 -14.56 23.63 -13.72
CA ASP A 503 -15.05 24.99 -13.92
C ASP A 503 -16.38 25.24 -14.67
N VAL A 504 -17.47 24.68 -14.10
CA VAL A 504 -18.91 25.10 -14.24
C VAL A 504 -19.58 24.63 -15.56
N PRO A 505 -20.92 24.45 -15.75
CA PRO A 505 -22.12 24.37 -14.90
C PRO A 505 -22.78 22.97 -15.00
N GLU A 506 -22.24 21.99 -14.32
CA GLU A 506 -22.78 20.62 -14.34
C GLU A 506 -23.59 20.33 -13.07
N THR A 507 -24.68 19.58 -13.20
CA THR A 507 -25.51 19.21 -12.04
C THR A 507 -24.80 18.14 -11.21
N ILE A 508 -25.19 17.96 -9.94
CA ILE A 508 -24.63 16.90 -9.06
C ILE A 508 -24.69 15.51 -9.74
N ARG A 509 -25.73 15.30 -10.57
CA ARG A 509 -25.91 14.11 -11.39
C ARG A 509 -24.78 13.89 -12.39
N ASP A 510 -24.34 14.94 -13.07
CA ASP A 510 -23.30 14.86 -14.10
C ASP A 510 -21.93 14.54 -13.48
N ALA A 511 -21.63 15.15 -12.33
CA ALA A 511 -20.45 14.82 -11.53
C ALA A 511 -20.45 13.35 -11.08
N ALA A 512 -21.59 12.83 -10.64
CA ALA A 512 -21.70 11.43 -10.24
C ALA A 512 -21.57 10.45 -11.43
N VAL A 513 -22.10 10.80 -12.61
CA VAL A 513 -21.90 10.00 -13.84
C VAL A 513 -20.42 9.99 -14.25
N ALA A 514 -19.72 11.12 -14.16
CA ALA A 514 -18.29 11.20 -14.46
C ALA A 514 -17.44 10.36 -13.49
N VAL A 515 -17.84 10.23 -12.22
CA VAL A 515 -17.24 9.28 -11.27
C VAL A 515 -17.46 7.82 -11.70
N TYR A 516 -18.64 7.48 -12.20
CA TYR A 516 -18.92 6.11 -12.69
C TYR A 516 -18.15 5.77 -13.98
N ASP A 517 -17.90 6.77 -14.81
CA ASP A 517 -17.16 6.61 -16.06
C ASP A 517 -15.62 6.68 -15.85
N GLY A 518 -15.15 6.82 -14.61
CA GLY A 518 -13.73 6.93 -14.27
C GLY A 518 -13.07 8.25 -14.69
N ARG A 519 -13.87 9.27 -15.04
CA ARG A 519 -13.43 10.60 -15.49
C ARG A 519 -13.16 11.58 -14.33
N LEU A 520 -13.64 11.27 -13.13
CA LEU A 520 -13.39 12.03 -11.89
C LEU A 520 -13.03 11.06 -10.76
N GLY A 521 -11.93 11.34 -10.06
CA GLY A 521 -11.48 10.63 -8.86
C GLY A 521 -11.72 11.42 -7.56
N ASP A 522 -11.29 10.84 -6.43
CA ASP A 522 -11.45 11.43 -5.09
C ASP A 522 -10.73 12.79 -4.93
N GLU A 523 -9.72 13.05 -5.77
CA GLU A 523 -8.91 14.26 -5.83
C GLU A 523 -9.55 15.40 -6.66
N ASP A 524 -10.50 15.10 -7.55
CA ASP A 524 -11.08 16.05 -8.52
C ASP A 524 -12.34 16.79 -8.01
N VAL A 525 -12.69 16.69 -6.72
CA VAL A 525 -13.94 17.24 -6.17
C VAL A 525 -13.67 18.19 -5.00
N ARG A 526 -13.59 19.51 -5.23
CA ARG A 526 -13.67 20.52 -4.14
C ARG A 526 -14.45 21.79 -4.53
N ILE A 527 -15.35 22.33 -3.68
CA ILE A 527 -16.08 23.63 -3.82
C ILE A 527 -16.52 24.23 -2.46
N ARG A 528 -16.39 25.56 -2.23
CA ARG A 528 -17.33 26.44 -1.45
C ARG A 528 -17.28 27.91 -1.93
N GLU A 529 -18.32 28.77 -1.92
CA GLU A 529 -19.79 28.68 -1.75
C GLU A 529 -20.53 29.92 -2.35
N ARG A 530 -19.85 31.06 -2.61
CA ARG A 530 -20.54 32.30 -3.03
C ARG A 530 -21.21 32.28 -4.42
N ARG A 531 -20.84 31.35 -5.32
CA ARG A 531 -21.35 31.30 -6.71
C ARG A 531 -22.66 30.52 -6.94
N LEU A 532 -23.20 29.81 -5.94
CA LEU A 532 -24.51 29.14 -6.10
C LEU A 532 -25.71 30.10 -5.91
N ARG A 533 -25.49 31.36 -5.51
CA ARG A 533 -26.55 32.26 -5.01
C ARG A 533 -26.79 33.54 -5.80
N GLU A 534 -26.19 33.75 -6.97
CA GLU A 534 -26.57 34.90 -7.83
C GLU A 534 -27.53 34.42 -8.93
N ALA A 535 -28.80 34.78 -8.79
CA ALA A 535 -29.82 34.61 -9.83
C ALA A 535 -29.42 35.39 -11.11
N PRO A 536 -29.87 34.99 -12.31
CA PRO A 536 -29.54 35.71 -13.53
C PRO A 536 -30.11 37.14 -13.46
N GLY A 537 -29.22 38.12 -13.42
CA GLY A 537 -29.47 39.53 -13.64
C GLY A 537 -28.80 39.99 -14.92
#